data_AF-A0A660R1C0-F1
#
_entry.id   AF-A0A660R1C0-F1
#
_cell.length_a   1.000
_cell.length_b   1.000
_cell.length_c   1.000
_cell.angle_alpha   90.00
_cell.angle_beta   90.00
_cell.angle_gamma   90.00
#
_symmetry.space_group_name_H-M   'P 1'
#
loop_
_entity.id
_entity.type
_entity.pdbx_description
1 polymer ?
#
loop_
_entity_poly.entity_id
_entity_poly.type
_entity_poly.pdbx_seq_one_letter_code
_entity_poly.pdbx_strand_id
1 'polypeptide(L)'
;YYPDTGHSSTNSTRLRLVTALAAQERYDLWAAGYGLTDNTNGTGAVTYDVEPDGLDNLTEYALGGNPTVDDAADINPTLSGRVDIGGTNYLQYVYNRHLDTSLGLTYGLVASADPLTAITWLPVGTAWERGSGPVDATFESVTNSIPTGTPIGFVNLEITENF
;
A
#
# COMPACT_ATOMS: atom_id res chain seq x y z
N TYR A 1 43.20 21.97 20.93
CA TYR A 1 42.25 21.78 19.82
C TYR A 1 41.50 20.50 20.11
N TYR A 2 40.28 20.61 20.66
CA TYR A 2 39.38 19.46 20.84
C TYR A 2 38.37 19.51 19.69
N PRO A 3 38.17 18.43 18.93
CA PRO A 3 37.07 18.40 17.97
C PRO A 3 35.76 18.13 18.70
N ASP A 4 34.80 19.00 18.43
CA ASP A 4 33.40 18.92 18.83
C ASP A 4 32.72 17.71 18.17
N THR A 5 32.00 16.92 18.96
CA THR A 5 31.18 15.79 18.51
C THR A 5 29.73 16.25 18.38
N GLY A 6 29.45 16.99 17.30
CA GLY A 6 28.10 17.42 16.94
C GLY A 6 27.25 16.25 16.47
N HIS A 7 26.52 15.63 17.40
CA HIS A 7 25.44 14.69 17.10
C HIS A 7 24.30 15.40 16.34
N SER A 8 24.18 15.09 15.05
CA SER A 8 23.05 15.45 14.20
C SER A 8 21.87 14.51 14.47
N SER A 9 21.05 14.82 15.49
CA SER A 9 19.81 14.05 15.77
C SER A 9 18.54 14.90 15.84
N THR A 10 18.65 16.23 15.93
CA THR A 10 17.49 17.13 16.10
C THR A 10 16.75 17.44 14.80
N ASN A 11 17.46 17.50 13.66
CA ASN A 11 16.83 17.81 12.37
C ASN A 11 16.07 16.62 11.79
N SER A 12 16.53 15.38 12.02
CA SER A 12 15.89 14.17 11.48
C SER A 12 14.52 13.93 12.11
N THR A 13 14.40 14.09 13.43
CA THR A 13 13.12 13.90 14.14
C THR A 13 12.11 14.99 13.80
N ARG A 14 12.54 16.26 13.71
CA ARG A 14 11.65 17.36 13.33
C ARG A 14 11.14 17.22 11.89
N LEU A 15 11.99 16.83 10.95
CA LEU A 15 11.60 16.63 9.55
C LEU A 15 10.59 15.47 9.39
N ARG A 16 10.80 14.36 10.10
CA ARG A 16 9.86 13.23 10.10
C ARG A 16 8.48 13.64 10.62
N LEU A 17 8.41 14.38 11.73
CA LEU A 17 7.13 14.81 12.31
C LEU A 17 6.36 15.76 11.38
N VAL A 18 7.05 16.71 10.72
CA VAL A 18 6.40 17.63 9.77
C VAL A 18 5.85 16.89 8.55
N THR A 19 6.57 15.88 8.06
CA THR A 19 6.13 15.10 6.89
C THR A 19 4.93 14.21 7.23
N ALA A 20 4.95 13.54 8.39
CA ALA A 20 3.83 12.74 8.90
C ALA A 20 2.56 13.60 9.05
N LEU A 21 2.65 14.78 9.70
CA LEU A 21 1.51 15.67 9.86
C LEU A 21 0.92 16.13 8.51
N ALA A 22 1.77 16.45 7.53
CA ALA A 22 1.30 16.83 6.20
C ALA A 22 0.62 15.66 5.46
N ALA A 23 1.05 14.43 5.70
CA ALA A 23 0.42 13.24 5.13
C ALA A 23 -0.94 12.94 5.80
N GLN A 24 -1.04 13.09 7.13
CA GLN A 24 -2.33 12.99 7.84
C GLN A 24 -3.32 14.03 7.33
N GLU A 25 -2.90 15.29 7.19
CA GLU A 25 -3.77 16.36 6.67
C GLU A 25 -4.30 16.04 5.25
N ARG A 26 -3.51 15.36 4.42
CA ARG A 26 -3.94 14.95 3.07
C ARG A 26 -4.96 13.82 3.11
N TYR A 27 -4.77 12.84 3.98
CA TYR A 27 -5.77 11.81 4.21
C TYR A 27 -7.07 12.44 4.74
N ASP A 28 -6.97 13.35 5.72
CA ASP A 28 -8.14 14.03 6.30
C ASP A 28 -8.91 14.85 5.26
N LEU A 29 -8.19 15.54 4.36
CA LEU A 29 -8.80 16.28 3.26
C LEU A 29 -9.47 15.35 2.25
N TRP A 30 -8.87 14.20 1.94
CA TRP A 30 -9.47 13.18 1.09
C TRP A 30 -10.76 12.63 1.73
N ALA A 31 -10.71 12.22 2.99
CA ALA A 31 -11.86 11.66 3.70
C ALA A 31 -12.99 12.68 3.84
N ALA A 32 -12.66 13.93 4.17
CA ALA A 32 -13.61 15.03 4.22
C ALA A 32 -14.25 15.32 2.86
N GLY A 33 -13.54 15.07 1.75
CA GLY A 33 -14.10 15.14 0.40
C GLY A 33 -15.27 14.18 0.16
N TYR A 34 -15.30 13.07 0.89
CA TYR A 34 -16.40 12.09 0.91
C TYR A 34 -17.38 12.30 2.09
N GLY A 35 -17.24 13.39 2.85
CA GLY A 35 -18.07 13.68 4.01
C GLY A 35 -17.71 12.85 5.26
N LEU A 36 -16.55 12.21 5.27
CA LEU A 36 -16.05 11.41 6.39
C LEU A 36 -15.24 12.34 7.32
N THR A 37 -15.78 12.66 8.49
CA THR A 37 -15.19 13.71 9.37
C THR A 37 -14.71 13.21 10.73
N ASP A 38 -14.96 11.95 11.09
CA ASP A 38 -14.41 11.34 12.31
C ASP A 38 -13.36 10.30 11.92
N ASN A 39 -12.12 10.78 11.83
CA ASN A 39 -10.93 10.02 11.42
C ASN A 39 -10.30 9.18 12.53
N THR A 40 -10.86 9.20 13.75
CA THR A 40 -10.27 8.48 14.89
C THR A 40 -10.93 7.14 15.15
N ASN A 41 -12.26 7.11 15.22
CA ASN A 41 -13.02 5.90 15.53
C ASN A 41 -14.36 5.84 14.80
N GLY A 42 -14.61 6.79 13.89
CA GLY A 42 -15.84 6.87 13.11
C GLY A 42 -15.61 6.47 11.66
N THR A 43 -16.49 6.96 10.80
CA THR A 43 -16.52 6.60 9.38
C THR A 43 -15.30 7.07 8.59
N GLY A 44 -14.50 8.01 9.12
CA GLY A 44 -13.26 8.44 8.49
C GLY A 44 -12.02 7.72 9.01
N ALA A 45 -12.14 6.78 9.96
CA ALA A 45 -10.97 6.06 10.46
C ALA A 45 -10.35 5.21 9.36
N VAL A 46 -9.01 5.15 9.30
CA VAL A 46 -8.26 4.48 8.22
C VAL A 46 -8.62 2.99 8.08
N THR A 47 -9.02 2.34 9.16
CA THR A 47 -9.42 0.92 9.18
C THR A 47 -10.93 0.71 9.06
N TYR A 48 -11.71 1.77 8.83
CA TYR A 48 -13.15 1.68 8.72
C TYR A 48 -13.54 1.42 7.26
N ASP A 49 -14.40 0.43 7.10
CA ASP A 49 -14.99 0.00 5.84
C ASP A 49 -16.40 0.60 5.76
N VAL A 50 -16.53 1.74 5.05
CA VAL A 50 -17.71 2.62 5.11
C VAL A 50 -18.88 2.02 4.32
N GLU A 51 -18.63 1.68 3.06
CA GLU A 51 -19.43 0.74 2.29
C GLU A 51 -18.77 -0.63 2.53
N PRO A 52 -19.41 -1.59 3.19
CA PRO A 52 -18.81 -2.87 3.56
C PRO A 52 -18.57 -3.83 2.37
N ASP A 53 -17.77 -3.41 1.40
CA ASP A 53 -17.34 -4.19 0.22
C ASP A 53 -15.99 -4.89 0.45
N GLY A 54 -15.39 -4.64 1.61
CA GLY A 54 -14.15 -5.26 2.07
C GLY A 54 -12.91 -4.38 1.91
N LEU A 55 -13.06 -3.10 1.53
CA LEU A 55 -11.98 -2.13 1.46
C LEU A 55 -12.09 -1.07 2.55
N ASP A 56 -11.12 -1.04 3.46
CA ASP A 56 -11.03 0.04 4.42
C ASP A 56 -10.55 1.36 3.78
N ASN A 57 -10.81 2.47 4.46
CA ASN A 57 -10.46 3.80 3.97
C ASN A 57 -8.96 3.95 3.62
N LEU A 58 -8.05 3.25 4.30
CA LEU A 58 -6.62 3.25 3.96
C LEU A 58 -6.39 2.63 2.58
N THR A 59 -7.02 1.48 2.34
CA THR A 59 -6.91 0.75 1.07
C THR A 59 -7.53 1.57 -0.07
N GLU A 60 -8.72 2.12 0.16
CA GLU A 60 -9.40 3.05 -0.74
C GLU A 60 -8.52 4.24 -1.13
N TYR A 61 -7.95 4.93 -0.13
CA TYR A 61 -7.08 6.07 -0.32
C TYR A 61 -5.80 5.72 -1.08
N ALA A 62 -5.20 4.56 -0.78
CA ALA A 62 -3.95 4.12 -1.37
C ALA A 62 -4.10 3.59 -2.81
N LEU A 63 -5.23 2.94 -3.12
CA LEU A 63 -5.45 2.29 -4.41
C LEU A 63 -6.33 3.14 -5.37
N GLY A 64 -6.96 4.19 -4.86
CA GLY A 64 -7.72 5.16 -5.66
C GLY A 64 -9.20 4.82 -5.82
N GLY A 65 -9.80 4.17 -4.83
CA GLY A 65 -11.23 3.87 -4.81
C GLY A 65 -12.09 4.99 -4.24
N ASN A 66 -13.38 4.69 -4.09
CA ASN A 66 -14.36 5.55 -3.45
C ASN A 66 -14.99 4.87 -2.22
N PRO A 67 -14.75 5.38 -0.99
CA PRO A 67 -15.24 4.77 0.25
C PRO A 67 -16.77 4.83 0.42
N THR A 68 -17.52 5.39 -0.54
CA THR A 68 -18.98 5.51 -0.49
C THR A 68 -19.68 4.69 -1.57
N VAL A 69 -18.95 3.88 -2.31
CA VAL A 69 -19.43 3.07 -3.44
C VAL A 69 -18.83 1.67 -3.34
N ASP A 70 -19.62 0.64 -3.65
CA ASP A 70 -19.15 -0.74 -3.85
C ASP A 70 -18.34 -0.79 -5.15
N ASP A 71 -17.02 -0.62 -5.03
CA ASP A 71 -16.06 -0.64 -6.15
C ASP A 71 -14.85 -1.56 -5.90
N ALA A 72 -14.86 -2.34 -4.81
CA ALA A 72 -13.82 -3.30 -4.48
C ALA A 72 -13.39 -4.23 -5.61
N ALA A 73 -14.30 -4.59 -6.53
CA ALA A 73 -13.98 -5.43 -7.68
C ALA A 73 -13.04 -4.76 -8.69
N ASP A 74 -13.07 -3.43 -8.80
CA ASP A 74 -12.23 -2.64 -9.69
C ASP A 74 -10.93 -2.16 -9.01
N ILE A 75 -10.95 -2.03 -7.68
CA ILE A 75 -9.84 -1.48 -6.88
C ILE A 75 -8.91 -2.56 -6.34
N ASN A 76 -9.42 -3.75 -5.98
CA ASN A 76 -8.60 -4.79 -5.38
C ASN A 76 -7.44 -5.23 -6.29
N PRO A 77 -6.29 -5.59 -5.70
CA PRO A 77 -5.22 -6.23 -6.46
C PRO A 77 -5.69 -7.47 -7.21
N THR A 78 -5.28 -7.60 -8.46
CA THR A 78 -5.64 -8.73 -9.31
C THR A 78 -4.49 -9.71 -9.45
N LEU A 79 -4.80 -11.00 -9.37
CA LEU A 79 -3.85 -12.08 -9.66
C LEU A 79 -4.18 -12.68 -11.03
N SER A 80 -3.25 -12.57 -11.97
CA SER A 80 -3.38 -13.14 -13.31
C SER A 80 -3.12 -14.65 -13.33
N GLY A 81 -3.46 -15.28 -14.46
CA GLY A 81 -2.95 -16.62 -14.79
C GLY A 81 -1.43 -16.66 -14.99
N ARG A 82 -0.91 -17.87 -15.23
CA ARG A 82 0.53 -18.10 -15.45
C ARG A 82 1.02 -17.41 -16.71
N VAL A 83 2.17 -16.74 -16.62
CA VAL A 83 2.88 -16.09 -17.73
C VAL A 83 4.30 -16.64 -17.81
N ASP A 84 4.72 -17.02 -19.02
CA ASP A 84 6.11 -17.41 -19.30
C ASP A 84 6.95 -16.16 -19.64
N ILE A 85 7.99 -15.91 -18.85
CA ILE A 85 8.98 -14.87 -19.09
C ILE A 85 10.34 -15.55 -19.18
N GLY A 86 10.85 -15.71 -20.42
CA GLY A 86 12.18 -16.26 -20.66
C GLY A 86 12.34 -17.73 -20.27
N GLY A 87 11.29 -18.55 -20.42
CA GLY A 87 11.26 -19.97 -20.07
C GLY A 87 10.93 -20.24 -18.60
N THR A 88 10.57 -19.21 -17.83
CA THR A 88 10.18 -19.34 -16.42
C THR A 88 8.75 -18.87 -16.24
N ASN A 89 7.94 -19.67 -15.53
CA ASN A 89 6.55 -19.34 -15.23
C ASN A 89 6.45 -18.44 -14.00
N TYR A 90 5.61 -17.42 -14.11
CA TYR A 90 5.24 -16.49 -13.04
C TYR A 90 3.72 -16.36 -12.96
N LEU A 91 3.20 -15.96 -11.80
CA LEU A 91 1.89 -15.32 -11.70
C LEU A 91 2.09 -13.81 -11.66
N GLN A 92 1.23 -13.03 -12.29
CA GLN A 92 1.28 -11.57 -12.15
C GLN A 92 0.31 -11.12 -11.07
N TYR A 93 0.80 -10.30 -10.16
CA TYR A 93 -0.02 -9.66 -9.14
C TYR A 93 0.06 -8.15 -9.35
N VAL A 94 -1.08 -7.55 -9.65
CA VAL A 94 -1.18 -6.18 -10.15
C VAL A 94 -2.03 -5.35 -9.21
N TYR A 95 -1.53 -4.18 -8.80
CA TYR A 95 -2.25 -3.26 -7.92
C TYR A 95 -2.01 -1.80 -8.36
N ASN A 96 -2.91 -0.90 -8.00
CA ASN A 96 -2.72 0.54 -8.21
C ASN A 96 -1.85 1.15 -7.12
N ARG A 97 -0.98 2.09 -7.46
CA ARG A 97 -0.11 2.78 -6.51
C ARG A 97 -0.19 4.27 -6.74
N HIS A 98 -0.41 5.03 -5.67
CA HIS A 98 -0.40 6.48 -5.72
C HIS A 98 1.00 7.02 -6.11
N LEU A 99 1.05 7.98 -7.04
CA LEU A 99 2.30 8.58 -7.55
C LEU A 99 2.91 9.60 -6.58
N ASP A 100 2.09 10.28 -5.78
CA ASP A 100 2.57 11.18 -4.73
C ASP A 100 3.16 10.39 -3.55
N THR A 101 4.49 10.36 -3.48
CA THR A 101 5.22 9.69 -2.39
C THR A 101 5.20 10.47 -1.07
N SER A 102 4.66 11.70 -1.06
CA SER A 102 4.53 12.51 0.15
C SER A 102 3.30 12.17 1.00
N LEU A 103 2.46 11.24 0.55
CA LEU A 103 1.27 10.78 1.29
C LEU A 103 1.59 9.87 2.49
N GLY A 104 2.86 9.56 2.73
CA GLY A 104 3.25 8.67 3.85
C GLY A 104 2.87 7.21 3.65
N LEU A 105 2.46 6.82 2.44
CA LEU A 105 2.08 5.44 2.09
C LEU A 105 3.31 4.62 1.67
N THR A 106 3.38 3.40 2.17
CA THR A 106 4.34 2.37 1.74
C THR A 106 3.58 1.17 1.21
N TYR A 107 4.08 0.59 0.12
CA TYR A 107 3.52 -0.58 -0.55
C TYR A 107 4.56 -1.70 -0.53
N GLY A 108 4.12 -2.92 -0.27
CA GLY A 108 4.98 -4.09 -0.35
C GLY A 108 4.17 -5.36 -0.36
N LEU A 109 4.67 -6.40 -1.02
CA LEU A 109 4.04 -7.71 -0.92
C LEU A 109 4.45 -8.42 0.37
N VAL A 110 3.51 -9.15 0.94
CA VAL A 110 3.78 -10.21 1.92
C VAL A 110 3.38 -11.54 1.29
N ALA A 111 4.09 -12.60 1.65
CA ALA A 111 3.80 -13.93 1.13
C ALA A 111 3.89 -14.98 2.24
N SER A 112 3.12 -16.05 2.07
CA SER A 112 3.17 -17.21 2.95
C SER A 112 3.27 -18.50 2.15
N ALA A 113 4.15 -19.40 2.60
CA ALA A 113 4.23 -20.77 2.10
C ALA A 113 3.45 -21.75 2.99
N ASP A 114 2.89 -21.27 4.10
CA ASP A 114 2.22 -22.11 5.10
C ASP A 114 0.82 -22.54 4.62
N PRO A 115 0.30 -23.68 5.11
CA PRO A 115 -1.09 -24.05 4.90
C PRO A 115 -2.05 -23.12 5.65
N LEU A 116 -3.33 -23.13 5.25
CA LEU A 116 -4.41 -22.27 5.75
C LEU A 116 -4.58 -22.20 7.29
N THR A 117 -3.99 -23.12 8.05
CA THR A 117 -4.17 -23.24 9.51
C THR A 117 -3.09 -22.56 10.36
N ALA A 118 -2.00 -22.08 9.76
CA ALA A 118 -0.89 -21.46 10.49
C ALA A 118 -0.12 -20.47 9.60
N ILE A 119 -0.83 -19.50 9.01
CA ILE A 119 -0.26 -18.55 8.05
C ILE A 119 0.74 -17.64 8.75
N THR A 120 2.03 -17.78 8.40
CA THR A 120 3.05 -16.77 8.69
C THR A 120 3.26 -15.91 7.45
N TRP A 121 2.97 -14.61 7.57
CA TRP A 121 3.26 -13.64 6.51
C TRP A 121 4.71 -13.19 6.62
N LEU A 122 5.45 -13.32 5.53
CA LEU A 122 6.83 -12.85 5.41
C LEU A 122 6.89 -11.67 4.45
N PRO A 123 7.62 -10.60 4.79
CA PRO A 123 7.77 -9.46 3.91
C PRO A 123 8.58 -9.85 2.67
N VAL A 124 8.01 -9.58 1.51
CA VAL A 124 8.67 -9.61 0.20
C VAL A 124 9.05 -8.19 -0.22
N GLY A 125 8.23 -7.20 0.17
CA GLY A 125 8.39 -5.81 -0.25
C GLY A 125 8.22 -5.69 -1.76
N THR A 126 9.15 -4.98 -2.41
CA THR A 126 9.12 -4.71 -3.85
C THR A 126 9.96 -5.69 -4.67
N ALA A 127 10.48 -6.77 -4.07
CA ALA A 127 11.41 -7.70 -4.73
C ALA A 127 10.83 -8.38 -5.99
N TRP A 128 9.50 -8.48 -6.08
CA TRP A 128 8.80 -9.04 -7.23
C TRP A 128 8.27 -8.01 -8.22
N GLU A 129 8.43 -6.70 -7.97
CA GLU A 129 8.04 -5.67 -8.94
C GLU A 129 8.86 -5.83 -10.24
N ARG A 130 8.19 -5.76 -11.38
CA ARG A 130 8.81 -5.89 -12.72
C ARG A 130 8.53 -4.72 -13.64
N GLY A 131 7.50 -3.93 -13.35
CA GLY A 131 7.21 -2.73 -14.09
C GLY A 131 5.99 -2.02 -13.52
N SER A 132 5.81 -0.80 -13.97
CA SER A 132 4.59 -0.04 -13.75
C SER A 132 4.20 0.73 -15.00
N GLY A 133 2.94 1.18 -15.05
CA GLY A 133 2.43 2.03 -16.12
C GLY A 133 1.35 2.97 -15.59
N PRO A 134 1.15 4.15 -16.21
CA PRO A 134 0.17 5.11 -15.72
C PRO A 134 -1.25 4.55 -15.83
N VAL A 135 -2.03 4.72 -14.77
CA VAL A 135 -3.50 4.57 -14.82
C VAL A 135 -4.10 5.92 -15.18
N ASP A 136 -3.68 6.96 -14.46
CA ASP A 136 -4.05 8.35 -14.69
C ASP A 136 -2.94 9.31 -14.21
N ALA A 137 -3.30 10.56 -13.89
CA ALA A 137 -2.35 11.57 -13.39
C ALA A 137 -1.92 11.36 -11.92
N THR A 138 -2.64 10.53 -11.18
CA THR A 138 -2.48 10.29 -9.74
C THR A 138 -2.00 8.88 -9.41
N PHE A 139 -2.33 7.88 -10.24
CA PHE A 139 -2.02 6.48 -9.99
C PHE A 139 -1.25 5.84 -11.14
N GLU A 140 -0.41 4.87 -10.77
CA GLU A 140 0.18 3.89 -11.67
C GLU A 140 -0.28 2.47 -11.30
N SER A 141 -0.30 1.58 -12.27
CA SER A 141 -0.49 0.15 -12.07
C SER A 141 0.87 -0.51 -11.92
N VAL A 142 1.11 -1.22 -10.82
CA VAL A 142 2.36 -1.92 -10.51
C VAL A 142 2.17 -3.41 -10.78
N THR A 143 3.02 -3.99 -11.63
CA THR A 143 3.02 -5.42 -11.95
C THR A 143 4.12 -6.14 -11.20
N ASN A 144 3.76 -7.15 -10.42
CA ASN A 144 4.67 -8.06 -9.73
C ASN A 144 4.71 -9.40 -10.44
N SER A 145 5.89 -10.01 -10.58
CA SER A 145 6.04 -11.38 -11.11
C SER A 145 6.43 -12.34 -9.99
N ILE A 146 5.43 -13.09 -9.53
CA ILE A 146 5.55 -14.05 -8.43
C ILE A 146 6.10 -15.38 -9.01
N PRO A 147 7.27 -15.86 -8.55
CA PRO A 147 7.86 -17.08 -9.07
C PRO A 147 7.02 -18.30 -8.69
N THR A 148 6.67 -19.15 -9.65
CA THR A 148 5.93 -20.40 -9.36
C THR A 148 6.84 -21.59 -9.03
N GLY A 149 8.16 -21.40 -9.13
CA GLY A 149 9.15 -22.45 -8.85
C GLY A 149 9.38 -22.70 -7.36
N THR A 150 8.99 -21.76 -6.51
CA THR A 150 9.02 -21.89 -5.05
C THR A 150 7.58 -22.06 -4.55
N PRO A 151 7.32 -22.99 -3.61
CA PRO A 151 6.01 -23.09 -3.00
C PRO A 151 5.64 -21.78 -2.30
N ILE A 152 4.66 -21.08 -2.85
CA ILE A 152 3.98 -19.93 -2.26
C ILE A 152 2.50 -20.32 -2.24
N GLY A 153 1.90 -20.33 -1.05
CA GLY A 153 0.48 -20.61 -0.88
C GLY A 153 -0.36 -19.35 -1.06
N PHE A 154 0.08 -18.24 -0.45
CA PHE A 154 -0.64 -16.98 -0.40
C PHE A 154 0.28 -15.80 -0.67
N VAL A 155 -0.28 -14.78 -1.32
CA VAL A 155 0.33 -13.46 -1.50
C VAL A 155 -0.71 -12.42 -1.14
N ASN A 156 -0.28 -11.33 -0.52
CA ASN A 156 -1.12 -10.17 -0.27
C ASN A 156 -0.33 -8.88 -0.48
N LEU A 157 -1.03 -7.81 -0.82
CA LEU A 157 -0.50 -6.46 -0.74
C LEU A 157 -0.58 -5.99 0.72
N GLU A 158 0.53 -5.50 1.25
CA GLU A 158 0.59 -4.75 2.50
C GLU A 158 0.74 -3.27 2.15
N ILE A 159 -0.21 -2.47 2.64
CA ILE A 159 -0.16 -1.01 2.61
C ILE A 159 0.06 -0.56 4.05
N THR A 160 0.97 0.39 4.23
CA THR A 160 1.22 0.98 5.56
C THR A 160 1.29 2.49 5.46
N GLU A 161 0.56 3.16 6.32
CA GLU A 161 0.60 4.58 6.59
C GLU A 161 1.73 4.93 7.56
N ASN A 162 2.33 6.11 7.39
CA ASN A 162 3.36 6.67 8.27
C ASN A 162 3.02 8.11 8.65
N PHE A 163 1.77 8.34 9.06
CA PHE A 163 1.26 9.64 9.46
C PHE A 163 0.47 9.62 10.76
#